data_AF-A0A2E0RYR0-F1
#
_entry.id   AF-A0A2E0RYR0-F1
#
_cell.length_a   1.000
_cell.length_b   1.000
_cell.length_c   1.000
_cell.angle_alpha   90.00
_cell.angle_beta   90.00
_cell.angle_gamma   90.00
#
_symmetry.space_group_name_H-M   'P 1'
#
loop_
_entity.id
_entity.type
_entity.pdbx_description
1 polymer ?
#
loop_
_entity_poly.entity_id
_entity_poly.type
_entity_poly.pdbx_seq_one_letter_code
_entity_poly.pdbx_strand_id
1 'polypeptide(L)'
;MSEIMKEAMTDKMDDLLDHMRENYVNWSRSGPDGSTDIKTEMEEEYADGLVYEYGSKYIKVISGKRNQNSVCLFVVNTDRDKKFRFGDILKPAGWAAPARNFARGNVFEEDGFNRVQWTGAY
;
A
#
# COMPACT_ATOMS: atom_id res chain seq x y z
N MET A 1 -3.17 -0.35 -21.73
CA MET A 1 -2.32 0.59 -20.99
C MET A 1 -1.07 0.82 -21.82
N SER A 2 -0.72 2.06 -22.14
CA SER A 2 0.56 2.36 -22.80
C SER A 2 1.72 2.11 -21.83
N GLU A 3 2.94 1.99 -22.35
CA GLU A 3 4.13 1.75 -21.53
C GLU A 3 4.38 2.89 -20.54
N ILE A 4 4.23 4.14 -21.00
CA ILE A 4 4.32 5.36 -20.18
C ILE A 4 3.40 5.31 -18.95
N MET A 5 2.17 4.79 -19.12
CA MET A 5 1.22 4.71 -18.02
C MET A 5 1.55 3.60 -17.03
N LYS A 6 2.30 2.56 -17.45
CA LYS A 6 2.80 1.54 -16.53
C LYS A 6 3.97 2.07 -15.71
N GLU A 7 4.91 2.76 -16.36
CA GLU A 7 6.05 3.42 -15.68
C GLU A 7 5.54 4.40 -14.62
N ALA A 8 4.63 5.31 -15.01
CA ALA A 8 4.03 6.26 -14.06
C ALA A 8 3.27 5.56 -12.92
N MET A 9 2.65 4.41 -13.16
CA MET A 9 2.00 3.63 -12.10
C MET A 9 3.03 2.97 -11.18
N THR A 10 4.10 2.40 -11.71
CA THR A 10 5.20 1.81 -10.91
C THR A 10 5.78 2.86 -9.97
N ASP A 11 6.12 4.05 -10.47
CA ASP A 11 6.63 5.15 -9.65
C ASP A 11 5.66 5.49 -8.50
N LYS A 12 4.35 5.51 -8.77
CA LYS A 12 3.32 5.77 -7.75
C LYS A 12 3.09 4.63 -6.78
N MET A 13 3.34 3.39 -7.18
CA MET A 13 3.33 2.26 -6.27
C MET A 13 4.54 2.30 -5.35
N ASP A 14 5.72 2.69 -5.86
CA ASP A 14 6.93 2.82 -5.06
C ASP A 14 6.77 3.96 -4.03
N ASP A 15 6.24 5.13 -4.45
CA ASP A 15 5.87 6.23 -3.54
C ASP A 15 4.92 5.75 -2.41
N LEU A 16 3.95 4.90 -2.75
CA LEU A 16 3.00 4.35 -1.78
C LEU A 16 3.67 3.39 -0.77
N LEU A 17 4.60 2.55 -1.23
CA LEU A 17 5.36 1.65 -0.37
C LEU A 17 6.27 2.44 0.56
N ASP A 18 6.92 3.50 0.08
CA ASP A 18 7.76 4.37 0.89
C ASP A 18 6.95 5.10 1.96
N HIS A 19 5.79 5.65 1.62
CA HIS A 19 4.86 6.22 2.62
C HIS A 19 4.49 5.21 3.71
N MET A 20 4.21 3.97 3.34
CA MET A 20 3.88 2.91 4.28
C MET A 20 5.08 2.51 5.16
N ARG A 21 6.30 2.49 4.62
CA ARG A 21 7.55 2.23 5.36
C ARG A 21 7.83 3.34 6.37
N GLU A 22 7.77 4.60 5.93
CA GLU A 22 7.96 5.76 6.81
C GLU A 22 6.92 5.77 7.94
N ASN A 23 5.66 5.46 7.62
CA ASN A 23 4.61 5.35 8.63
C ASN A 23 4.91 4.26 9.67
N TYR A 24 5.47 3.11 9.25
CA TYR A 24 5.88 2.03 10.14
C TYR A 24 7.03 2.46 11.05
N VAL A 25 8.09 3.06 10.49
CA VAL A 25 9.25 3.57 11.23
C VAL A 25 8.80 4.59 12.27
N ASN A 26 7.97 5.56 11.87
CA ASN A 26 7.43 6.56 12.79
C ASN A 26 6.65 5.93 13.95
N TRP A 27 5.82 4.92 13.68
CA TRP A 27 5.09 4.19 14.72
C TRP A 27 6.03 3.39 15.64
N SER A 28 6.98 2.63 15.07
CA SER A 28 7.98 1.83 15.78
C SER A 28 8.82 2.68 16.75
N ARG A 29 9.28 3.85 16.26
CA ARG A 29 10.14 4.77 17.02
C ARG A 29 9.38 5.62 18.02
N SER A 30 8.09 5.88 17.80
CA SER A 30 7.21 6.59 18.76
C SER A 30 6.69 5.68 19.89
N GLY A 31 6.79 4.36 19.73
CA GLY A 31 6.42 3.39 20.77
C GLY A 31 7.37 3.44 21.97
N PRO A 32 7.05 2.70 23.06
CA PRO A 32 7.83 2.67 24.29
C PRO A 32 9.33 2.42 24.06
N ASP A 33 10.14 2.86 25.02
CA ASP A 33 11.57 2.58 25.04
C ASP A 33 11.81 1.06 24.98
N GLY A 34 12.68 0.66 24.05
CA GLY A 34 12.99 -0.74 23.76
C GLY A 34 14.32 -0.82 23.02
N SER A 35 14.81 -2.04 22.82
CA SER A 35 16.08 -2.25 22.11
C SER A 35 16.01 -1.65 20.70
N THR A 36 16.94 -0.73 20.41
CA THR A 36 17.10 -0.13 19.07
C THR A 36 17.34 -1.19 18.02
N ASP A 37 18.13 -2.23 18.33
CA ASP A 37 18.46 -3.30 17.39
C ASP A 37 17.20 -4.11 17.01
N ILE A 38 16.33 -4.40 17.99
CA ILE A 38 15.06 -5.10 17.73
C ILE A 38 14.14 -4.22 16.86
N LYS A 39 14.07 -2.91 17.14
CA LYS A 39 13.25 -2.00 16.32
C LYS A 39 13.76 -1.94 14.87
N THR A 40 15.08 -1.85 14.68
CA THR A 40 15.69 -1.84 13.34
C THR A 40 15.42 -3.16 12.61
N GLU A 41 15.59 -4.32 13.26
CA GLU A 41 15.28 -5.63 12.66
C GLU A 41 13.80 -5.72 12.24
N MET A 42 12.87 -5.19 13.05
CA MET A 42 11.45 -5.17 12.71
C MET A 42 11.11 -4.23 11.55
N GLU A 43 11.81 -3.10 11.44
CA GLU A 43 11.68 -2.15 10.33
C GLU A 43 12.18 -2.75 9.02
N GLU A 44 13.32 -3.44 9.04
CA GLU A 44 13.87 -4.17 7.89
C GLU A 44 12.94 -5.32 7.47
N GLU A 45 12.47 -6.16 8.43
CA GLU A 45 11.53 -7.25 8.15
C GLU A 45 10.24 -6.74 7.50
N TYR A 46 9.72 -5.61 7.96
CA TYR A 46 8.54 -4.99 7.35
C TYR A 46 8.83 -4.45 5.95
N ALA A 47 9.95 -3.76 5.75
CA ALA A 47 10.32 -3.18 4.46
C ALA A 47 10.53 -4.26 3.38
N ASP A 48 11.20 -5.36 3.74
CA ASP A 48 11.44 -6.51 2.85
C ASP A 48 10.16 -7.29 2.54
N GLY A 49 9.24 -7.36 3.51
CA GLY A 49 7.96 -8.05 3.35
C GLY A 49 6.88 -7.23 2.63
N LEU A 50 7.07 -5.92 2.43
CA LEU A 50 6.09 -5.04 1.82
C LEU A 50 6.26 -5.01 0.30
N VAL A 51 5.32 -5.62 -0.42
CA VAL A 51 5.36 -5.81 -1.87
C VAL A 51 4.02 -5.48 -2.54
N TYR A 52 4.02 -5.31 -3.86
CA TYR A 52 2.80 -5.22 -4.65
C TYR A 52 2.76 -6.18 -5.83
N GLU A 53 1.56 -6.63 -6.19
CA GLU A 53 1.30 -7.53 -7.31
C GLU A 53 0.32 -6.89 -8.31
N TYR A 54 0.71 -6.87 -9.59
CA TYR A 54 -0.13 -6.36 -10.66
C TYR A 54 -1.24 -7.35 -11.04
N GLY A 55 -2.50 -6.92 -10.92
CA GLY A 55 -3.65 -7.54 -11.55
C GLY A 55 -4.23 -6.66 -12.66
N SER A 56 -5.08 -7.25 -13.50
CA SER A 56 -5.71 -6.55 -14.64
C SER A 56 -6.61 -5.39 -14.21
N LYS A 57 -7.25 -5.50 -13.04
CA LYS A 57 -8.17 -4.50 -12.50
C LYS A 57 -7.62 -3.77 -11.29
N TYR A 58 -6.83 -4.45 -10.46
CA TYR A 58 -6.26 -3.89 -9.25
C TYR A 58 -4.80 -4.30 -9.11
N ILE A 59 -3.99 -3.39 -8.59
CA ILE A 59 -2.71 -3.71 -7.98
C ILE A 59 -2.98 -3.98 -6.51
N LYS A 60 -2.40 -5.03 -5.95
CA LYS A 60 -2.61 -5.48 -4.58
C LYS A 60 -1.34 -5.25 -3.78
N VAL A 61 -1.44 -4.57 -2.64
CA VAL A 61 -0.31 -4.40 -1.71
C VAL A 61 -0.42 -5.43 -0.58
N ILE A 62 0.69 -6.10 -0.32
CA ILE A 62 0.81 -7.20 0.64
C ILE A 62 1.93 -6.87 1.63
N SER A 63 1.66 -7.04 2.92
CA SER A 63 2.70 -7.09 3.94
C SER A 63 2.93 -8.55 4.36
N GLY A 64 4.16 -9.03 4.22
CA GLY A 64 4.62 -10.34 4.68
C GLY A 64 5.40 -10.25 5.99
N LYS A 65 5.17 -11.19 6.91
CA LYS A 65 5.95 -11.36 8.15
C LYS A 65 5.93 -12.81 8.61
N ARG A 66 7.11 -13.40 8.88
CA ARG A 66 7.27 -14.75 9.50
C ARG A 66 6.28 -15.82 8.97
N ASN A 67 6.12 -15.90 7.64
CA ASN A 67 5.19 -16.80 6.92
C ASN A 67 3.70 -16.42 6.95
N GLN A 68 3.35 -15.20 7.33
CA GLN A 68 1.99 -14.67 7.24
C GLN A 68 1.96 -13.50 6.26
N ASN A 69 0.99 -13.52 5.36
CA ASN A 69 0.75 -12.42 4.43
C ASN A 69 -0.61 -11.81 4.74
N SER A 70 -0.66 -10.48 4.76
CA SER A 70 -1.89 -9.71 4.84
C SER A 70 -2.00 -8.78 3.63
N VAL A 71 -3.21 -8.61 3.11
CA VAL A 71 -3.46 -7.58 2.10
C VAL A 71 -3.75 -6.28 2.81
N CYS A 72 -2.99 -5.24 2.48
CA CYS A 72 -3.09 -3.93 3.13
C CYS A 72 -4.09 -3.02 2.40
N LEU A 73 -4.06 -3.04 1.06
CA LEU A 73 -4.91 -2.21 0.20
C LEU A 73 -4.89 -2.72 -1.25
N PHE A 74 -5.75 -2.12 -2.07
CA PHE A 74 -5.74 -2.26 -3.52
C PHE A 74 -5.67 -0.89 -4.19
N VAL A 75 -5.01 -0.80 -5.34
CA VAL A 75 -5.00 0.38 -6.21
C VAL A 75 -5.69 0.04 -7.52
N VAL A 76 -6.62 0.87 -7.99
CA VAL A 76 -7.35 0.64 -9.24
C VAL A 76 -6.42 0.79 -10.44
N ASN A 77 -6.28 -0.29 -11.22
CA ASN A 77 -5.35 -0.39 -12.35
C ASN A 77 -6.04 -0.30 -13.72
N THR A 78 -7.27 0.22 -13.76
CA THR A 78 -8.02 0.38 -15.01
C THR A 78 -8.81 1.68 -15.00
N ASP A 79 -8.92 2.29 -16.18
CA ASP A 79 -9.76 3.44 -16.50
C ASP A 79 -11.22 3.05 -16.80
N ARG A 80 -11.55 1.75 -16.85
CA ARG A 80 -12.88 1.23 -17.19
C ARG A 80 -13.74 0.89 -15.97
N ASP A 81 -13.27 1.19 -14.77
CA ASP A 81 -14.07 0.93 -13.59
C ASP A 81 -15.27 1.88 -13.52
N LYS A 82 -16.47 1.34 -13.28
CA LYS A 82 -17.72 2.12 -13.30
C LYS A 82 -17.86 3.10 -12.13
N LYS A 83 -17.06 2.94 -11.07
CA LYS A 83 -17.22 3.68 -9.81
C LYS A 83 -15.94 4.41 -9.39
N PHE A 84 -14.79 3.80 -9.65
CA PHE A 84 -13.50 4.31 -9.18
C PHE A 84 -12.64 4.77 -10.35
N ARG A 85 -11.78 5.75 -10.09
CA ARG A 85 -10.80 6.24 -11.06
C ARG A 85 -9.56 5.37 -11.03
N PHE A 86 -8.80 5.40 -12.13
CA PHE A 86 -7.45 4.87 -12.15
C PHE A 86 -6.61 5.49 -11.02
N GLY A 87 -5.87 4.66 -10.29
CA GLY A 87 -5.08 5.08 -9.13
C GLY A 87 -5.84 5.19 -7.81
N ASP A 88 -7.17 5.03 -7.78
CA ASP A 88 -7.92 5.09 -6.52
C ASP A 88 -7.47 3.96 -5.57
N ILE A 89 -7.24 4.32 -4.31
CA ILE A 89 -6.85 3.41 -3.24
C ILE A 89 -8.11 2.86 -2.58
N LEU A 90 -8.20 1.54 -2.38
CA LEU A 90 -9.35 0.87 -1.81
C LEU A 90 -8.95 -0.04 -0.66
N LYS A 91 -9.82 -0.08 0.35
CA LYS A 91 -9.66 -0.97 1.50
C LYS A 91 -9.89 -2.44 1.09
N PRO A 92 -9.14 -3.41 1.62
CA PRO A 92 -9.38 -4.84 1.37
C PRO A 92 -10.75 -5.30 1.91
N ALA A 93 -11.47 -6.14 1.14
CA ALA A 93 -12.59 -6.94 1.64
C ALA A 93 -12.23 -8.43 1.77
N GLY A 94 -11.09 -8.82 1.21
CA GLY A 94 -10.51 -10.14 1.25
C GLY A 94 -9.23 -10.18 0.44
N TRP A 95 -8.65 -11.38 0.27
CA TRP A 95 -7.38 -11.55 -0.44
C TRP A 95 -7.42 -11.11 -1.91
N ALA A 96 -8.54 -11.37 -2.59
CA ALA A 96 -8.66 -11.19 -4.04
C ALA A 96 -9.29 -9.85 -4.45
N ALA A 97 -9.96 -9.13 -3.55
CA ALA A 97 -10.75 -7.97 -3.93
C ALA A 97 -10.91 -6.91 -2.81
N PRO A 98 -11.02 -5.63 -3.20
CA PRO A 98 -11.32 -4.55 -2.28
C PRO A 98 -12.81 -4.45 -1.92
N ALA A 99 -13.07 -3.79 -0.80
CA ALA A 99 -14.37 -3.21 -0.50
C ALA A 99 -14.65 -2.07 -1.48
N ARG A 100 -15.83 -2.09 -2.11
CA ARG A 100 -16.23 -1.12 -3.15
C ARG A 100 -17.16 -0.03 -2.62
N ASN A 101 -16.96 0.40 -1.38
CA ASN A 101 -17.78 1.43 -0.73
C ASN A 101 -17.36 2.86 -1.14
N PHE A 102 -16.10 3.25 -0.95
CA PHE A 102 -15.55 4.56 -1.33
C PHE A 102 -14.01 4.50 -1.46
N ALA A 103 -13.43 5.43 -2.22
CA ALA A 103 -11.98 5.57 -2.36
C ALA A 103 -11.34 6.09 -1.06
N ARG A 104 -10.11 5.67 -0.77
CA ARG A 104 -9.28 6.08 0.37
C ARG A 104 -8.21 7.10 0.00
N GLY A 105 -8.32 7.65 -1.21
CA GLY A 105 -7.37 8.54 -1.84
C GLY A 105 -7.01 8.02 -3.22
N ASN A 106 -6.05 8.66 -3.87
CA ASN A 106 -5.59 8.30 -5.20
C ASN A 106 -4.08 8.48 -5.29
N VAL A 107 -3.35 7.50 -5.83
CA VAL A 107 -1.87 7.51 -5.86
C VAL A 107 -1.27 8.64 -6.72
N PHE A 108 -2.08 9.33 -7.51
CA PHE A 108 -1.65 10.49 -8.32
C PHE A 108 -2.02 11.84 -7.68
N GLU A 109 -2.69 11.85 -6.52
CA GLU A 109 -3.07 13.07 -5.79
C GLU A 109 -2.05 13.37 -4.69
N GLU A 110 -1.72 14.65 -4.50
CA GLU A 110 -0.72 15.11 -3.50
C GLU A 110 -1.07 14.66 -2.07
N ASP A 111 -2.35 14.64 -1.73
CA ASP A 111 -2.87 14.24 -0.42
C ASP A 111 -3.46 12.82 -0.43
N GLY A 112 -3.15 12.05 -1.48
CA GLY A 112 -3.73 10.75 -1.79
C GLY A 112 -3.46 9.65 -0.75
N PHE A 113 -2.46 9.83 0.11
CA PHE A 113 -2.08 8.83 1.12
C PHE A 113 -2.62 9.13 2.52
N ASN A 114 -3.42 10.18 2.70
CA ASN A 114 -3.93 10.60 4.02
C ASN A 114 -4.72 9.51 4.77
N ARG A 115 -5.27 8.52 4.06
CA ARG A 115 -5.99 7.37 4.66
C ARG A 115 -5.24 6.04 4.49
N VAL A 116 -3.92 6.11 4.35
CA VAL A 116 -3.02 4.96 4.29
C VAL A 116 -2.06 5.01 5.47
N GLN A 117 -1.96 3.89 6.18
CA GLN A 117 -0.97 3.64 7.22
C GLN A 117 -0.21 2.36 6.90
N TRP A 118 0.79 2.01 7.71
CA TRP A 118 1.51 0.74 7.59
C TRP A 118 0.59 -0.49 7.69
N THR A 119 -0.54 -0.38 8.40
CA THR A 119 -1.56 -1.44 8.47
C THR A 119 -2.48 -1.49 7.23
N GLY A 120 -2.33 -0.57 6.27
CA GLY A 120 -3.13 -0.46 5.06
C GLY A 120 -4.11 0.71 5.06
N ALA A 121 -5.11 0.63 4.18
CA ALA A 121 -6.09 1.70 3.96
C ALA A 121 -7.29 1.60 4.93
N TYR A 122 -7.73 2.73 5.49
CA TYR A 122 -8.81 2.78 6.51
C TYR A 122 -10.05 3.57 6.09
#